data_AF-A0A7J2S5Z2-F1
#
_entry.id   AF-A0A7J2S5Z2-F1
#
_cell.length_a   1.000
_cell.length_b   1.000
_cell.length_c   1.000
_cell.angle_alpha   90.00
_cell.angle_beta   90.00
_cell.angle_gamma   90.00
#
_symmetry.space_group_name_H-M   'P 1'
#
loop_
_entity.id
_entity.type
_entity.pdbx_description
1 polymer ?
#
loop_
_entity_poly.entity_id
_entity_poly.type
_entity_poly.pdbx_seq_one_letter_code
_entity_poly.pdbx_strand_id
1 'polypeptide(L)'
;MKTCIRCVLNEKYYGIEFDDKGLCNYCRSFEPYKKRLEDKKSLNRLFRKRLDHVKGKYEYDCLLGISGGKDSSYVLYMLKNKYKLNVLTYTFDNNFLSNYAKNNIQNLIDEFGVDHFFYKPDWTFHKKTYQYMIKTQGIPCKACSIGADGTSFKFAFDKNIPMVIHGRSPAQMFRDFIPLSKDPTIPFI
;
A
#
# COMPACT_ATOMS: atom_id res chain seq x y z
N MET A 1 20.35 -19.21 -19.38
CA MET A 1 19.47 -18.42 -18.51
C MET A 1 19.54 -16.96 -18.92
N LYS A 2 18.50 -16.44 -19.60
CA LYS A 2 18.45 -15.01 -19.92
C LYS A 2 18.14 -14.20 -18.66
N THR A 3 18.84 -13.08 -18.50
CA THR A 3 18.71 -12.17 -17.36
C THR A 3 18.61 -10.73 -17.87
N CYS A 4 17.73 -9.95 -17.26
CA CYS A 4 17.53 -8.55 -17.64
C CYS A 4 18.79 -7.75 -17.35
N ILE A 5 19.29 -7.02 -18.36
CA ILE A 5 20.49 -6.17 -18.24
C ILE A 5 20.35 -5.03 -17.21
N ARG A 6 19.12 -4.73 -16.77
CA ARG A 6 18.81 -3.63 -15.83
C ARG A 6 18.42 -4.11 -14.45
N CYS A 7 17.45 -5.02 -14.34
CA CYS A 7 16.87 -5.40 -13.04
C CYS A 7 17.27 -6.80 -12.56
N VAL A 8 18.15 -7.49 -13.30
CA VAL A 8 18.65 -8.85 -13.00
C VAL A 8 17.58 -9.94 -12.82
N LEU A 9 16.31 -9.65 -13.14
CA LEU A 9 15.27 -10.68 -13.24
C LEU A 9 15.58 -11.63 -14.39
N ASN A 10 15.45 -12.93 -14.13
CA ASN A 10 15.70 -13.97 -15.12
C ASN A 10 14.41 -14.47 -15.77
N GLU A 11 14.56 -15.26 -16.84
CA GLU A 11 13.47 -15.84 -17.63
C GLU A 11 12.47 -16.73 -16.87
N LYS A 12 12.75 -17.11 -15.62
CA LYS A 12 11.80 -17.85 -14.76
C LYS A 12 10.80 -16.94 -14.05
N TYR A 13 10.99 -15.62 -14.10
CA TYR A 13 10.05 -14.68 -13.52
C TYR A 13 8.73 -14.73 -14.30
N TYR A 14 7.61 -14.85 -13.59
CA TYR A 14 6.29 -15.03 -14.18
C TYR A 14 5.98 -13.92 -15.18
N GLY A 15 5.68 -14.24 -16.44
CA GLY A 15 5.28 -13.27 -17.47
C GLY A 15 6.41 -12.35 -17.99
N ILE A 16 7.69 -12.71 -17.78
CA ILE A 16 8.82 -11.93 -18.26
C ILE A 16 9.08 -12.16 -19.76
N GLU A 17 9.27 -11.06 -20.49
CA GLU A 17 9.63 -11.08 -21.91
C GLU A 17 10.81 -10.15 -22.16
N PHE A 18 11.79 -10.61 -22.93
CA PHE A 18 12.99 -9.84 -23.26
C PHE A 18 12.89 -9.28 -24.67
N ASP A 19 13.37 -8.06 -24.87
CA ASP A 19 13.64 -7.55 -26.22
C ASP A 19 15.03 -8.00 -26.71
N ASP A 20 15.35 -7.65 -27.94
CA ASP A 20 16.63 -8.00 -28.59
C ASP A 20 17.85 -7.40 -27.87
N LYS A 21 17.66 -6.40 -27.00
CA LYS A 21 18.73 -5.78 -26.20
C LYS A 21 18.85 -6.43 -24.81
N GLY A 22 18.07 -7.47 -24.51
CA GLY A 22 18.07 -8.14 -23.21
C GLY A 22 17.39 -7.34 -22.10
N LEU A 23 16.61 -6.31 -22.42
CA LEU A 23 15.80 -5.57 -21.46
C LEU A 23 14.45 -6.30 -21.29
N CYS A 24 13.94 -6.39 -20.06
CA CYS A 24 12.65 -7.05 -19.81
C CYS A 24 11.45 -6.09 -19.97
N ASN A 25 10.28 -6.65 -20.26
CA ASN A 25 9.00 -5.96 -20.36
C ASN A 25 8.66 -5.11 -19.12
N TYR A 26 8.98 -5.55 -17.90
CA TYR A 26 8.80 -4.74 -16.68
C TYR A 26 9.61 -3.44 -16.70
N CYS A 27 10.89 -3.51 -17.08
CA CYS A 27 11.74 -2.33 -17.16
C CYS A 27 11.28 -1.37 -18.27
N ARG A 28 10.86 -1.91 -19.43
CA ARG A 28 10.29 -1.09 -20.51
C ARG A 28 9.02 -0.37 -20.07
N SER A 29 8.15 -1.06 -19.34
CA SER A 29 6.85 -0.52 -18.90
C SER A 29 6.99 0.56 -17.83
N PHE A 30 8.05 0.53 -17.04
CA PHE A 30 8.37 1.57 -16.06
C PHE A 30 8.94 2.86 -16.68
N GLU A 31 9.68 2.75 -17.80
CA GLU A 31 10.46 3.87 -18.37
C GLU A 31 9.62 5.13 -18.65
N PRO A 32 8.41 5.06 -19.25
CA PRO A 32 7.61 6.25 -19.53
C PRO A 32 7.22 7.04 -18.27
N TYR A 33 7.14 6.36 -17.12
CA TYR A 33 6.68 6.94 -15.87
C TYR A 33 7.83 7.38 -14.97
N LYS A 34 9.05 6.87 -15.20
CA LYS A 34 10.24 7.09 -14.37
C LYS A 34 10.43 8.57 -14.02
N LYS A 35 10.44 9.46 -15.02
CA LYS A 35 10.65 10.91 -14.79
C LYS A 35 9.61 11.51 -13.83
N ARG A 36 8.34 11.14 -13.97
CA ARG A 36 7.25 11.61 -13.11
C ARG A 36 7.35 11.03 -11.71
N LEU A 37 7.68 9.75 -11.60
CA LEU A 37 7.76 9.02 -10.34
C LEU A 37 9.00 9.39 -9.51
N GLU A 38 10.08 9.81 -10.17
CA GLU A 38 11.31 10.27 -9.54
C GLU A 38 11.31 11.78 -9.24
N ASP A 39 10.34 12.55 -9.77
CA ASP A 39 10.16 13.98 -9.43
C ASP A 39 9.56 14.16 -8.03
N LYS A 40 10.40 13.91 -7.02
CA LYS A 40 10.08 14.07 -5.60
C LYS A 40 9.57 15.47 -5.27
N LYS A 41 10.03 16.51 -5.98
CA LYS A 41 9.62 17.90 -5.74
C LYS A 41 8.17 18.11 -6.14
N SER A 42 7.79 17.69 -7.35
CA SER A 42 6.40 17.80 -7.81
C SER A 42 5.47 16.87 -7.03
N LEU A 43 5.90 15.65 -6.70
CA LEU A 43 5.12 14.74 -5.86
C LEU A 43 4.90 15.31 -4.45
N ASN A 44 5.93 15.91 -3.83
CA ASN A 44 5.78 16.57 -2.53
C ASN A 44 4.81 17.77 -2.60
N ARG A 45 4.89 18.58 -3.68
CA ARG A 45 3.97 19.70 -3.89
C ARG A 45 2.53 19.22 -4.04
N LEU A 46 2.30 18.16 -4.83
CA LEU A 46 0.97 17.55 -4.99
C LEU A 46 0.44 17.03 -3.66
N PHE A 47 1.27 16.31 -2.90
CA PHE A 47 0.89 15.79 -1.59
C PHE A 47 0.52 16.92 -0.63
N ARG A 48 1.35 17.98 -0.52
CA ARG A 48 1.04 19.16 0.31
C ARG A 48 -0.28 19.81 -0.08
N LYS A 49 -0.52 20.00 -1.38
CA LYS A 49 -1.81 20.53 -1.85
C LYS A 49 -2.98 19.68 -1.37
N ARG A 50 -2.88 18.34 -1.45
CA ARG A 50 -3.92 17.44 -0.93
C ARG A 50 -4.09 17.58 0.59
N LEU A 51 -2.99 17.74 1.35
CA LEU A 51 -3.05 17.99 2.79
C LEU A 51 -3.78 19.29 3.14
N ASP A 52 -3.51 20.38 2.41
CA ASP A 52 -4.14 21.68 2.65
C ASP A 52 -5.67 21.64 2.43
N HIS A 53 -6.14 20.69 1.60
CA HIS A 53 -7.57 20.48 1.39
C HIS A 53 -8.26 19.78 2.56
N VAL A 54 -7.56 18.94 3.33
CA VAL A 54 -8.17 18.08 4.37
C VAL A 54 -7.85 18.51 5.80
N LYS A 55 -6.67 19.10 6.03
CA LYS A 55 -6.14 19.34 7.37
C LYS A 55 -7.01 20.26 8.21
N GLY A 56 -7.43 19.77 9.38
CA GLY A 56 -8.24 20.49 10.37
C GLY A 56 -9.70 20.70 9.97
N LYS A 57 -10.19 20.04 8.91
CA LYS A 57 -11.56 20.22 8.39
C LYS A 57 -12.51 19.06 8.67
N TYR A 58 -11.97 17.97 9.22
CA TYR A 58 -12.68 16.74 9.52
C TYR A 58 -12.27 16.27 10.92
N GLU A 59 -13.03 15.34 11.49
CA GLU A 59 -12.66 14.71 12.77
C GLU A 59 -11.27 14.09 12.68
N TYR A 60 -10.99 13.36 11.60
CA TYR A 60 -9.64 12.91 11.24
C TYR A 60 -9.27 13.38 9.84
N ASP A 61 -8.06 13.90 9.69
CA ASP A 61 -7.53 14.39 8.41
C ASP A 61 -7.25 13.23 7.45
N CYS A 62 -6.92 12.05 7.98
CA CYS A 62 -6.67 10.86 7.19
C CYS A 62 -6.79 9.55 7.99
N LEU A 63 -7.01 8.47 7.24
CA LEU A 63 -6.91 7.09 7.71
C LEU A 63 -5.57 6.52 7.26
N LEU A 64 -4.76 5.99 8.19
CA LEU A 64 -3.50 5.33 7.87
C LEU A 64 -3.58 3.84 8.20
N GLY A 65 -3.36 3.00 7.18
CA GLY A 65 -3.12 1.57 7.40
C GLY A 65 -1.77 1.31 8.06
N ILE A 66 -1.75 0.68 9.22
CA ILE A 66 -0.53 0.25 9.92
C ILE A 66 -0.47 -1.27 10.05
N SER A 67 0.72 -1.84 9.90
CA SER A 67 0.95 -3.29 10.00
C SER A 67 1.93 -3.70 11.10
N GLY A 68 2.46 -2.71 11.84
CA GLY A 68 3.58 -2.89 12.77
C GLY A 68 4.95 -2.98 12.08
N GLY A 69 5.00 -2.76 10.76
CA GLY A 69 6.23 -2.70 9.99
C GLY A 69 6.81 -1.29 9.85
N LYS A 70 8.12 -1.23 9.55
CA LYS A 70 8.90 0.02 9.45
C LYS A 70 8.29 1.10 8.56
N ASP A 71 7.70 0.72 7.42
CA ASP A 71 7.25 1.69 6.42
C ASP A 71 6.00 2.42 6.91
N SER A 72 5.03 1.68 7.47
CA SER A 72 3.86 2.30 8.10
C SER A 72 4.21 3.11 9.34
N SER A 73 5.18 2.65 10.14
CA SER A 73 5.68 3.41 11.30
C SER A 73 6.30 4.74 10.88
N TYR A 74 7.14 4.73 9.84
CA TYR A 74 7.75 5.95 9.32
C TYR A 74 6.72 6.91 8.74
N VAL A 75 5.72 6.40 8.02
CA VAL A 75 4.62 7.23 7.50
C VAL A 75 3.84 7.85 8.66
N LEU A 76 3.48 7.09 9.69
CA LEU A 76 2.79 7.61 10.88
C LEU A 76 3.61 8.75 11.52
N TYR A 77 4.90 8.53 11.75
CA TYR A 77 5.81 9.54 12.26
C TYR A 77 5.78 10.82 11.41
N MET A 78 5.84 10.68 10.09
CA MET A 78 5.84 11.84 9.19
C MET A 78 4.51 12.60 9.25
N LEU A 79 3.38 11.90 9.24
CA LEU A 79 2.05 12.52 9.30
C LEU A 79 1.84 13.27 10.63
N LYS A 80 2.21 12.66 11.76
CA LYS A 80 2.06 13.27 13.09
C LYS A 80 3.10 14.36 13.36
N ASN A 81 4.38 14.12 13.10
CA ASN A 81 5.45 15.00 13.57
C ASN A 81 5.80 16.10 12.57
N LYS A 82 5.82 15.79 11.27
CA LYS A 82 6.17 16.75 10.22
C LYS A 82 4.94 17.47 9.67
N TYR A 83 3.88 16.74 9.34
CA TYR A 83 2.69 17.32 8.72
C TYR A 83 1.63 17.76 9.72
N LYS A 84 1.74 17.33 10.98
CA LYS A 84 0.81 17.67 12.08
C LYS A 84 -0.65 17.38 11.73
N LEU A 85 -0.91 16.21 11.15
CA LEU A 85 -2.26 15.76 10.84
C LEU A 85 -2.90 15.07 12.04
N ASN A 86 -4.22 15.17 12.16
CA ASN A 86 -4.99 14.27 13.01
C ASN A 86 -5.23 12.95 12.27
N VAL A 87 -4.63 11.86 12.75
CA VAL A 87 -4.57 10.58 12.05
C VAL A 87 -5.37 9.53 12.82
N LEU A 88 -6.35 8.91 12.15
CA LEU A 88 -6.91 7.64 12.62
C LEU A 88 -6.09 6.50 12.02
N THR A 89 -5.63 5.58 12.85
CA THR A 89 -4.89 4.40 12.38
C THR A 89 -5.82 3.20 12.21
N TYR A 90 -5.47 2.33 11.27
CA TYR A 90 -6.29 1.19 10.87
C TYR A 90 -5.43 -0.07 10.71
N THR A 91 -5.87 -1.20 11.25
CA THR A 91 -5.28 -2.52 10.99
C THR A 91 -6.34 -3.49 10.50
N PHE A 92 -6.03 -4.20 9.41
CA PHE A 92 -6.79 -5.37 8.99
C PHE A 92 -6.15 -6.64 9.58
N ASP A 93 -6.84 -7.31 10.50
CA ASP A 93 -6.42 -8.61 11.02
C ASP A 93 -6.70 -9.69 9.99
N ASN A 94 -5.65 -10.07 9.29
CA ASN A 94 -5.72 -11.13 8.30
C ASN A 94 -5.73 -12.54 8.91
N ASN A 95 -5.88 -12.67 10.23
CA ASN A 95 -5.74 -13.90 11.03
C ASN A 95 -4.31 -14.46 11.12
N PHE A 96 -3.33 -13.79 10.51
CA PHE A 96 -1.92 -14.21 10.46
C PHE A 96 -0.97 -13.11 10.99
N LEU A 97 -1.50 -12.09 11.69
CA LEU A 97 -0.67 -11.11 12.38
C LEU A 97 0.11 -11.77 13.51
N SER A 98 1.44 -11.71 13.46
CA SER A 98 2.30 -12.21 14.52
C SER A 98 2.15 -11.39 15.79
N ASN A 99 2.46 -11.98 16.95
CA ASN A 99 2.49 -11.25 18.22
C ASN A 99 3.48 -10.09 18.17
N TYR A 100 4.59 -10.26 17.46
CA TYR A 100 5.55 -9.18 17.21
C TYR A 100 4.93 -7.99 16.46
N ALA A 101 4.19 -8.25 15.38
CA ALA A 101 3.51 -7.19 14.64
C ALA A 101 2.44 -6.50 15.49
N LYS A 102 1.67 -7.25 16.28
CA LYS A 102 0.66 -6.71 17.21
C LYS A 102 1.29 -5.81 18.27
N ASN A 103 2.40 -6.24 18.87
CA ASN A 103 3.13 -5.43 19.84
C ASN A 103 3.67 -4.15 19.20
N ASN A 104 4.21 -4.23 17.98
CA ASN A 104 4.66 -3.03 17.27
C ASN A 104 3.49 -2.07 16.95
N ILE A 105 2.32 -2.59 16.59
CA ILE A 105 1.12 -1.77 16.39
C ILE A 105 0.76 -1.05 17.69
N GLN A 106 0.71 -1.77 18.82
CA GLN A 106 0.40 -1.18 20.12
C GLN A 106 1.42 -0.10 20.50
N ASN A 107 2.71 -0.36 20.34
CA ASN A 107 3.75 0.63 20.61
C ASN A 107 3.57 1.91 19.76
N LEU A 108 3.17 1.79 18.50
CA LEU A 108 2.89 2.95 17.65
C LEU A 108 1.66 3.74 18.11
N ILE A 109 0.62 3.04 18.57
CA ILE A 109 -0.60 3.67 19.09
C ILE A 109 -0.25 4.51 20.32
N ASP A 110 0.47 3.90 21.27
CA ASP A 110 0.82 4.52 22.54
C ASP A 110 1.81 5.69 22.35
N GLU A 111 2.87 5.49 21.56
CA GLU A 111 3.92 6.50 21.34
C GLU A 111 3.38 7.75 20.63
N PHE A 112 2.48 7.58 19.65
CA PHE A 112 1.97 8.70 18.86
C PHE A 112 0.65 9.27 19.39
N GLY A 113 0.04 8.64 20.41
CA GLY A 113 -1.26 9.02 20.96
C GLY A 113 -2.30 9.12 19.86
N VAL A 114 -2.51 8.04 19.10
CA VAL A 114 -3.44 7.98 17.98
C VAL A 114 -4.55 6.99 18.23
N ASP A 115 -5.75 7.33 17.79
CA ASP A 115 -6.84 6.36 17.79
C ASP A 115 -6.56 5.23 16.80
N HIS A 116 -7.07 4.04 17.12
CA HIS A 116 -6.87 2.84 16.31
C HIS A 116 -8.17 2.09 16.08
N PHE A 117 -8.42 1.75 14.82
CA PHE A 117 -9.48 0.82 14.45
C PHE A 117 -8.88 -0.51 13.96
N PHE A 118 -9.26 -1.59 14.66
CA PHE A 118 -8.83 -2.94 14.35
C PHE A 118 -9.98 -3.73 13.72
N TYR A 119 -9.88 -4.03 12.44
CA TYR A 119 -10.90 -4.79 11.72
C TYR A 119 -10.48 -6.25 11.58
N LYS A 120 -11.27 -7.15 12.18
CA LYS A 120 -11.11 -8.58 12.00
C LYS A 120 -12.30 -9.14 11.24
N PRO A 121 -12.11 -9.64 9.99
CA PRO A 121 -13.17 -10.30 9.26
C PRO A 121 -13.55 -11.62 9.95
N ASP A 122 -14.77 -12.08 9.68
CA ASP A 122 -15.15 -13.45 10.03
C ASP A 122 -14.20 -14.45 9.35
N TRP A 123 -13.63 -15.35 10.15
CA TRP A 123 -12.64 -16.31 9.66
C TRP A 123 -13.25 -17.28 8.65
N THR A 124 -14.51 -17.66 8.82
CA THR A 124 -15.17 -18.61 7.92
C THR A 124 -15.29 -18.02 6.50
N PHE A 125 -15.61 -16.73 6.41
CA PHE A 125 -15.62 -16.00 5.16
C PHE A 125 -14.20 -15.78 4.60
N HIS A 126 -13.28 -15.24 5.41
CA HIS A 126 -11.94 -14.87 4.95
C HIS A 126 -11.09 -16.10 4.55
N LYS A 127 -11.30 -17.24 5.19
CA LYS A 127 -10.68 -18.51 4.77
C LYS A 127 -11.08 -18.91 3.35
N LYS A 128 -12.35 -18.70 2.96
CA LYS A 128 -12.82 -18.99 1.59
C LYS A 128 -12.15 -18.09 0.57
N THR A 129 -11.92 -16.82 0.89
CA THR A 129 -11.22 -15.88 -0.02
C THR A 129 -9.76 -16.30 -0.22
N TYR A 130 -9.06 -16.74 0.84
CA TYR A 130 -7.73 -17.33 0.71
C TYR A 130 -7.72 -18.56 -0.18
N GLN A 131 -8.62 -19.52 0.07
CA GLN A 131 -8.70 -20.75 -0.72
C GLN A 131 -8.96 -20.46 -2.19
N TYR A 132 -9.85 -19.50 -2.48
CA TYR A 132 -10.13 -19.07 -3.84
C TYR A 132 -8.88 -18.49 -4.51
N MET A 133 -8.22 -17.50 -3.89
CA MET A 133 -7.04 -16.85 -4.48
C MET A 133 -5.86 -17.80 -4.69
N ILE A 134 -5.67 -18.78 -3.78
CA ILE A 134 -4.67 -19.83 -3.99
C ILE A 134 -5.05 -20.72 -5.17
N LYS A 135 -6.32 -21.16 -5.26
CA LYS A 135 -6.77 -22.04 -6.36
C LYS A 135 -6.71 -21.36 -7.73
N THR A 136 -7.02 -20.07 -7.81
CA THR A 136 -7.11 -19.35 -9.10
C THR A 136 -5.83 -18.63 -9.50
N GLN A 137 -5.02 -18.18 -8.53
CA GLN A 137 -3.84 -17.36 -8.79
C GLN A 137 -2.56 -17.89 -8.13
N GLY A 138 -2.64 -18.93 -7.30
CA GLY A 138 -1.48 -19.46 -6.57
C GLY A 138 -0.92 -18.54 -5.49
N ILE A 139 -1.61 -17.44 -5.15
CA ILE A 139 -1.09 -16.40 -4.25
C ILE A 139 -2.16 -16.05 -3.19
N PRO A 140 -1.90 -16.30 -1.88
CA PRO A 140 -2.87 -15.97 -0.83
C PRO A 140 -2.97 -14.46 -0.55
N CYS A 141 -1.92 -13.70 -0.85
CA CYS A 141 -1.82 -12.29 -0.50
C CYS A 141 -2.92 -11.41 -1.10
N LYS A 142 -3.49 -11.80 -2.26
CA LYS A 142 -4.55 -11.01 -2.90
C LYS A 142 -5.82 -10.97 -2.05
N ALA A 143 -6.10 -12.04 -1.28
CA ALA A 143 -7.21 -12.06 -0.33
C ALA A 143 -7.02 -11.01 0.78
N CYS A 144 -5.80 -10.89 1.32
CA CYS A 144 -5.46 -9.84 2.29
C CYS A 144 -5.62 -8.44 1.69
N SER A 145 -5.04 -8.20 0.52
CA SER A 145 -5.02 -6.87 -0.08
C SER A 145 -6.42 -6.37 -0.41
N ILE A 146 -7.26 -7.21 -1.02
CA ILE A 146 -8.66 -6.86 -1.33
C ILE A 146 -9.44 -6.58 -0.04
N GLY A 147 -9.26 -7.43 0.98
CA GLY A 147 -9.92 -7.26 2.27
C GLY A 147 -9.51 -5.95 2.94
N ALA A 148 -8.20 -5.69 3.08
CA ALA A 148 -7.68 -4.50 3.72
C ALA A 148 -8.04 -3.22 2.98
N ASP A 149 -7.83 -3.17 1.66
CA ASP A 149 -8.11 -1.97 0.86
C ASP A 149 -9.63 -1.70 0.85
N GLY A 150 -10.46 -2.71 0.55
CA GLY A 150 -11.92 -2.55 0.48
C GLY A 150 -12.56 -2.14 1.81
N THR A 151 -12.15 -2.75 2.92
CA THR A 151 -12.71 -2.44 4.24
C THR A 151 -12.17 -1.11 4.78
N SER A 152 -10.92 -0.75 4.50
CA SER A 152 -10.39 0.58 4.88
C SER A 152 -11.08 1.71 4.12
N PHE A 153 -11.35 1.56 2.81
CA PHE A 153 -12.07 2.56 2.02
C PHE A 153 -13.52 2.70 2.48
N LYS A 154 -14.21 1.58 2.72
CA LYS A 154 -15.56 1.61 3.29
C LYS A 154 -15.57 2.32 4.64
N PHE A 155 -14.65 1.98 5.52
CA PHE A 155 -14.56 2.58 6.85
C PHE A 155 -14.27 4.08 6.79
N ALA A 156 -13.33 4.50 5.93
CA ALA A 156 -13.06 5.92 5.71
C ALA A 156 -14.30 6.66 5.19
N PHE A 157 -15.02 6.08 4.23
CA PHE A 157 -16.25 6.65 3.71
C PHE A 157 -17.32 6.80 4.80
N ASP A 158 -17.61 5.73 5.56
CA ASP A 158 -18.61 5.74 6.62
C ASP A 158 -18.28 6.76 7.74
N LYS A 159 -16.99 7.01 7.98
CA LYS A 159 -16.48 7.95 8.98
C LYS A 159 -16.22 9.36 8.43
N ASN A 160 -16.56 9.63 7.17
CA ASN A 160 -16.28 10.91 6.50
C ASN A 160 -14.79 11.31 6.57
N ILE A 161 -13.88 10.34 6.49
CA ILE A 161 -12.43 10.58 6.48
C ILE A 161 -12.01 10.82 5.02
N PRO A 162 -11.47 12.00 4.69
CA PRO A 162 -11.35 12.46 3.30
C PRO A 162 -10.17 11.83 2.54
N MET A 163 -9.26 11.16 3.26
CA MET A 163 -8.01 10.68 2.67
C MET A 163 -7.56 9.37 3.34
N VAL A 164 -7.25 8.37 2.52
CA VAL A 164 -6.61 7.11 2.96
C VAL A 164 -5.16 7.10 2.51
N ILE A 165 -4.25 6.82 3.44
CA ILE A 165 -2.81 6.75 3.20
C ILE A 165 -2.32 5.32 3.44
N HIS A 166 -1.43 4.86 2.56
CA HIS A 166 -0.73 3.57 2.70
C HIS A 166 0.78 3.76 2.79
N GLY A 167 1.45 2.88 3.54
CA GLY A 167 2.91 2.83 3.67
C GLY A 167 3.64 2.08 2.55
N ARG A 168 3.12 2.08 1.32
CA ARG A 168 3.76 1.35 0.21
C ARG A 168 5.05 2.07 -0.23
N SER A 169 6.14 1.33 -0.31
CA SER A 169 7.39 1.80 -0.88
C SER A 169 7.28 1.97 -2.41
N PRO A 170 8.17 2.76 -3.05
CA PRO A 170 8.25 2.85 -4.51
C PRO A 170 8.28 1.49 -5.21
N ALA A 171 9.10 0.57 -4.72
CA ALA A 171 9.21 -0.78 -5.28
C ALA A 171 7.88 -1.56 -5.22
N GLN A 172 7.07 -1.36 -4.17
CA GLN A 172 5.75 -1.97 -4.05
C GLN A 172 4.70 -1.30 -4.93
N MET A 173 4.73 0.03 -5.05
CA MET A 173 3.81 0.76 -5.93
C MET A 173 4.04 0.46 -7.41
N PHE A 174 5.28 0.11 -7.79
CA PHE A 174 5.64 -0.11 -9.19
C PHE A 174 5.72 -1.59 -9.61
N ARG A 175 5.38 -2.51 -8.69
CA ARG A 175 5.42 -3.94 -8.94
C ARG A 175 4.53 -4.37 -10.10
N ASP A 176 3.40 -3.68 -10.30
CA ASP A 176 2.37 -4.05 -11.27
C ASP A 176 2.24 -3.05 -12.45
N PHE A 177 3.33 -2.33 -12.77
CA PHE A 177 3.42 -1.55 -14.02
C PHE A 177 3.57 -2.50 -15.21
N ILE A 178 2.47 -3.11 -15.61
CA ILE A 178 2.35 -3.90 -16.84
C ILE A 178 1.37 -3.16 -17.75
N PRO A 179 1.64 -3.03 -19.07
CA PRO A 179 0.65 -2.55 -20.02
C PRO A 179 -0.61 -3.41 -19.89
N LEU A 180 -1.80 -2.78 -19.81
CA LEU A 180 -3.09 -3.42 -19.53
C LEU A 180 -3.36 -3.83 -18.06
N SER A 181 -2.51 -3.44 -17.10
CA SER A 181 -2.80 -3.61 -15.67
C SER A 181 -4.09 -2.85 -15.31
N LYS A 182 -5.11 -3.61 -14.90
CA LYS A 182 -6.38 -3.09 -14.34
C LYS A 182 -6.32 -2.97 -12.83
N ASP A 183 -5.13 -2.81 -12.24
CA ASP A 183 -5.03 -2.67 -10.79
C ASP A 183 -5.65 -1.32 -10.38
N PRO A 184 -6.79 -1.33 -9.64
CA PRO A 184 -7.46 -0.09 -9.24
C PRO A 184 -6.65 0.71 -8.20
N THR A 185 -5.55 0.14 -7.72
CA THR A 185 -4.61 0.72 -6.77
C THR A 185 -3.30 1.16 -7.43
N ILE A 186 -3.20 1.16 -8.78
CA ILE A 186 -2.20 2.00 -9.46
C ILE A 186 -2.30 3.36 -8.80
N PRO A 187 -1.19 3.91 -8.24
CA PRO A 187 -1.26 5.19 -7.57
C PRO A 187 -1.96 6.16 -8.51
N PHE A 188 -3.09 6.72 -8.06
CA PHE A 188 -3.80 7.78 -8.77
C PHE A 188 -2.85 8.99 -8.81
N ILE A 189 -1.99 8.98 -9.84
CA ILE A 189 -1.07 10.05 -10.16
C ILE A 189 -1.79 11.07 -11.01
#